data_AF-A0A3S0CTP1-F1
#
_entry.id   AF-A0A3S0CTP1-F1
#
_cell.length_a   1.000
_cell.length_b   1.000
_cell.length_c   1.000
_cell.angle_alpha   90.00
_cell.angle_beta   90.00
_cell.angle_gamma   90.00
#
_symmetry.space_group_name_H-M   'P 1'
#
loop_
_entity.id
_entity.type
_entity.pdbx_description
1 polymer ?
#
loop_
_entity_poly.entity_id
_entity_poly.type
_entity_poly.pdbx_seq_one_letter_code
_entity_poly.pdbx_strand_id
1 'polypeptide(L)'
;MDNAIETCLIVIDSGFSLESLRGARVLAVRDLAADVTIIGAPLVSEQQLQNFAGDPLNHGSIVLNKLRKFAPDAPVILIRVIGEDGKIIRTGWHGGKIVTDGWTEAYLWAVELCKQLGMTSVANCSFGGIIHAADGTGWESHQLARVTGPGHPGHVLVAAAGAGDGRSVHASWFVEPGATRWIVARQTESTTYNLWAGSAHQMWWLTVRRDQQVVGRYEGSWLDGNMWNQRQQLTFDVEGSGDVTFEFSLAAETQTMLKCDCWVRGEQSSRFLNYVDARLIAEPAVFPHVVAVGLRSGCYAPDQLDLDAKPDVLVEGGDQISFRTPEIAASVASLLSSDANLDCAQVKAALRLSHPK
;
A
#
# COMPACT_ATOMS: atom_id res chain seq x y z
N MET A 1 18.13 -36.12 4.43
CA MET A 1 17.46 -35.23 5.39
C MET A 1 17.64 -33.86 4.82
N ASP A 2 16.64 -33.39 4.09
CA ASP A 2 16.68 -32.04 3.53
C ASP A 2 16.65 -31.07 4.71
N ASN A 3 17.65 -30.19 4.81
CA ASN A 3 17.63 -29.10 5.79
C ASN A 3 16.37 -28.28 5.48
N ALA A 4 15.38 -28.30 6.39
CA ALA A 4 14.21 -27.47 6.27
C ALA A 4 14.66 -26.01 6.18
N ILE A 5 14.31 -25.34 5.08
CA ILE A 5 14.62 -23.92 4.87
C ILE A 5 13.74 -23.12 5.84
N GLU A 6 14.36 -22.38 6.75
CA GLU A 6 13.65 -21.54 7.72
C GLU A 6 13.03 -20.32 7.02
N THR A 7 11.80 -19.97 7.39
CA THR A 7 11.12 -18.76 6.87
C THR A 7 11.21 -17.61 7.85
N CYS A 8 11.73 -16.46 7.40
CA CYS A 8 11.80 -15.22 8.18
C CYS A 8 10.54 -14.35 7.99
N LEU A 9 10.06 -13.73 9.06
CA LEU A 9 8.99 -12.72 9.01
C LEU A 9 9.59 -11.32 8.97
N ILE A 10 9.27 -10.55 7.94
CA ILE A 10 9.64 -9.13 7.84
C ILE A 10 8.43 -8.31 8.30
N VAL A 11 8.56 -7.58 9.40
CA VAL A 11 7.49 -6.75 9.97
C VAL A 11 7.81 -5.28 9.72
N ILE A 12 6.94 -4.61 8.97
CA ILE A 12 7.12 -3.22 8.57
C ILE A 12 5.99 -2.40 9.19
N ASP A 13 6.33 -1.51 10.13
CA ASP A 13 5.31 -0.84 10.95
C ASP A 13 5.80 0.49 11.58
N SER A 14 5.00 1.09 12.46
CA SER A 14 5.29 2.35 13.18
C SER A 14 6.37 2.23 14.22
N GLY A 15 6.53 1.04 14.82
CA GLY A 15 7.34 0.89 16.01
C GLY A 15 7.14 -0.42 16.73
N PHE A 16 8.00 -0.71 17.69
CA PHE A 16 7.93 -1.91 18.52
C PHE A 16 8.31 -1.58 19.96
N SER A 17 7.42 -1.89 20.90
CA SER A 17 7.69 -1.72 22.33
C SER A 17 8.73 -2.74 22.78
N LEU A 18 9.51 -2.39 23.81
CA LEU A 18 10.51 -3.29 24.39
C LEU A 18 9.91 -4.62 24.85
N GLU A 19 8.66 -4.62 25.34
CA GLU A 19 7.94 -5.83 25.71
C GLU A 19 7.69 -6.75 24.50
N SER A 20 7.23 -6.20 23.38
CA SER A 20 6.99 -6.98 22.15
C SER A 20 8.28 -7.56 21.56
N LEU A 21 9.40 -6.84 21.70
CA LEU A 21 10.73 -7.28 21.28
C LEU A 21 11.28 -8.40 22.16
N ARG A 22 10.96 -8.39 23.46
CA ARG A 22 11.40 -9.43 24.41
C ARG A 22 10.81 -10.78 24.02
N GLY A 23 11.69 -11.70 23.65
CA GLY A 23 11.35 -13.06 23.21
C GLY A 23 11.02 -13.19 21.73
N ALA A 24 11.27 -12.15 20.91
CA ALA A 24 11.34 -12.30 19.46
C ALA A 24 12.77 -12.70 19.04
N ARG A 25 12.89 -13.61 18.06
CA ARG A 25 14.18 -13.97 17.44
C ARG A 25 14.56 -12.93 16.39
N VAL A 26 15.00 -11.75 16.81
CA VAL A 26 15.28 -10.62 15.90
C VAL A 26 16.64 -10.78 15.22
N LEU A 27 16.64 -10.98 13.90
CA LEU A 27 17.85 -11.08 13.07
C LEU A 27 18.43 -9.72 12.74
N ALA A 28 17.57 -8.75 12.43
CA ALA A 28 17.99 -7.40 12.06
C ALA A 28 16.88 -6.39 12.32
N VAL A 29 17.26 -5.13 12.46
CA VAL A 29 16.35 -3.99 12.56
C VAL A 29 16.77 -2.86 11.62
N ARG A 30 15.79 -2.13 11.10
CA ARG A 30 16.00 -0.90 10.33
C ARG A 30 15.02 0.18 10.79
N ASP A 31 15.53 1.35 11.14
CA ASP A 31 14.76 2.54 11.44
C ASP A 31 15.03 3.59 10.36
N LEU A 32 14.01 3.91 9.57
CA LEU A 32 14.14 4.92 8.52
C LEU A 32 14.17 6.35 9.05
N ALA A 33 13.52 6.64 10.18
CA ALA A 33 13.50 7.99 10.73
C ALA A 33 14.88 8.36 11.32
N ALA A 34 15.53 7.40 11.96
CA ALA A 34 16.86 7.57 12.55
C ALA A 34 18.02 7.22 11.60
N ASP A 35 17.74 6.69 10.41
CA ASP A 35 18.72 6.11 9.49
C ASP A 35 19.66 5.08 10.16
N VAL A 36 19.07 4.20 10.98
CA VAL A 36 19.81 3.18 11.75
C VAL A 36 19.50 1.80 11.18
N THR A 37 20.56 1.04 10.88
CA THR A 37 20.47 -0.38 10.49
C THR A 37 21.37 -1.21 11.39
N ILE A 38 20.83 -2.30 11.94
CA ILE A 38 21.57 -3.23 12.80
C ILE A 38 21.30 -4.65 12.32
N ILE A 39 22.37 -5.40 12.03
CA ILE A 39 22.31 -6.83 11.73
C ILE A 39 22.93 -7.59 12.91
N GLY A 40 22.20 -8.57 13.42
CA GLY A 40 22.62 -9.42 14.53
C GLY A 40 23.72 -10.41 14.17
N ALA A 41 24.35 -10.99 15.19
CA ALA A 41 25.35 -12.04 15.04
C ALA A 41 25.24 -13.08 16.19
N PRO A 42 24.29 -14.05 16.14
CA PRO A 42 23.29 -14.27 15.08
C PRO A 42 21.99 -13.46 15.25
N LEU A 43 21.74 -12.93 16.45
CA LEU A 43 20.58 -12.11 16.78
C LEU A 43 21.02 -10.71 17.21
N VAL A 44 20.12 -9.74 17.07
CA VAL A 44 20.30 -8.39 17.62
C VAL A 44 20.33 -8.48 19.15
N SER A 45 21.32 -7.85 19.78
CA SER A 45 21.48 -7.91 21.24
C SER A 45 20.37 -7.16 21.97
N GLU A 46 20.10 -7.53 23.24
CA GLU A 46 19.06 -6.86 24.03
C GLU A 46 19.31 -5.36 24.17
N GLN A 47 20.57 -4.93 24.35
CA GLN A 47 20.92 -3.50 24.43
C GLN A 47 20.60 -2.76 23.13
N GLN A 48 20.87 -3.38 21.98
CA GLN A 48 20.52 -2.79 20.68
C GLN A 48 18.99 -2.72 20.49
N LEU A 49 18.26 -3.75 20.93
CA LEU A 49 16.78 -3.74 20.91
C LEU A 49 16.20 -2.69 21.85
N GLN A 50 16.79 -2.47 23.02
CA GLN A 50 16.39 -1.39 23.93
C GLN A 50 16.56 -0.02 23.27
N ASN A 51 17.65 0.20 22.53
CA ASN A 51 17.90 1.46 21.83
C ASN A 51 16.98 1.63 20.60
N PHE A 52 16.56 0.54 19.98
CA PHE A 52 15.62 0.52 18.85
C PHE A 52 14.14 0.63 19.29
N ALA A 53 13.84 0.30 20.54
CA ALA A 53 12.47 0.23 21.04
C ALA A 53 11.76 1.60 21.00
N GLY A 54 10.48 1.56 20.72
CA GLY A 54 9.60 2.73 20.63
C GLY A 54 8.44 2.43 19.72
N ASP A 55 7.21 2.58 20.21
CA ASP A 55 5.99 2.35 19.44
C ASP A 55 4.91 3.36 19.82
N PRO A 56 4.93 4.57 19.25
CA PRO A 56 4.02 5.65 19.65
C PRO A 56 2.55 5.31 19.41
N LEU A 57 2.26 4.40 18.47
CA LEU A 57 0.89 4.01 18.12
C LEU A 57 0.48 2.65 18.72
N ASN A 58 1.40 1.96 19.41
CA ASN A 58 1.25 0.58 19.87
C ASN A 58 0.88 -0.42 18.74
N HIS A 59 0.98 -0.02 17.48
CA HIS A 59 0.43 -0.75 16.35
C HIS A 59 1.34 -1.91 15.96
N GLY A 60 2.63 -1.64 15.72
CA GLY A 60 3.60 -2.68 15.38
C GLY A 60 3.84 -3.66 16.52
N SER A 61 3.70 -3.24 17.78
CA SER A 61 3.72 -4.15 18.95
C SER A 61 2.60 -5.18 18.91
N ILE A 62 1.37 -4.76 18.59
CA ILE A 62 0.22 -5.67 18.47
C ILE A 62 0.45 -6.64 17.30
N VAL A 63 0.91 -6.13 16.16
CA VAL A 63 1.20 -6.93 14.96
C VAL A 63 2.27 -7.99 15.26
N LEU A 64 3.40 -7.59 15.85
CA LEU A 64 4.50 -8.50 16.19
C LEU A 64 4.05 -9.57 17.20
N ASN A 65 3.31 -9.19 18.24
CA ASN A 65 2.82 -10.15 19.23
C ASN A 65 1.85 -11.17 18.61
N LYS A 66 1.00 -10.76 17.67
CA LYS A 66 0.14 -11.70 16.94
C LYS A 66 0.96 -12.64 16.06
N LEU A 67 1.95 -12.13 15.32
CA LEU A 67 2.85 -12.98 14.53
C LEU A 67 3.55 -14.02 15.40
N ARG A 68 4.10 -13.60 16.55
CA ARG A 68 4.73 -14.51 17.52
C ARG A 68 3.76 -15.54 18.11
N LYS A 69 2.46 -15.24 18.19
CA LYS A 69 1.47 -16.23 18.62
C LYS A 69 1.24 -17.30 17.55
N PHE A 70 1.20 -16.92 16.27
CA PHE A 70 0.93 -17.82 15.16
C PHE A 70 2.17 -18.55 14.64
N ALA A 71 3.35 -17.94 14.78
CA ALA A 71 4.65 -18.45 14.35
C ALA A 71 5.71 -18.14 15.42
N PRO A 72 5.65 -18.80 16.61
CA PRO A 72 6.47 -18.45 17.78
C PRO A 72 7.98 -18.59 17.57
N ASP A 73 8.38 -19.56 16.76
CA ASP A 73 9.78 -19.84 16.50
C ASP A 73 10.31 -19.09 15.28
N ALA A 74 9.47 -18.38 14.51
CA ALA A 74 9.94 -17.72 13.30
C ALA A 74 10.89 -16.55 13.63
N PRO A 75 12.08 -16.48 13.01
CA PRO A 75 12.95 -15.33 13.14
C PRO A 75 12.34 -14.11 12.43
N VAL A 76 12.65 -12.92 12.94
CA VAL A 76 12.03 -11.67 12.47
C VAL A 76 13.07 -10.64 12.05
N ILE A 77 12.73 -9.86 11.01
CA ILE A 77 13.37 -8.58 10.70
C ILE A 77 12.33 -7.48 10.93
N LEU A 78 12.72 -6.43 11.65
CA LEU A 78 11.80 -5.37 12.04
C LEU A 78 12.18 -4.05 11.36
N ILE A 79 11.20 -3.38 10.74
CA ILE A 79 11.41 -2.12 10.03
C ILE A 79 10.45 -1.06 10.57
N ARG A 80 10.99 0.06 11.04
CA ARG A 80 10.22 1.26 11.40
C ARG A 80 10.17 2.21 10.21
N VAL A 81 8.95 2.52 9.77
CA VAL A 81 8.71 3.30 8.54
C VAL A 81 7.81 4.52 8.73
N ILE A 82 7.36 4.81 9.95
CA ILE A 82 6.56 5.98 10.25
C ILE A 82 7.47 7.09 10.79
N GLY A 83 7.41 8.27 10.17
CA GLY A 83 8.13 9.46 10.60
C GLY A 83 7.47 10.17 11.78
N GLU A 84 8.09 11.23 12.28
CA GLU A 84 7.57 12.04 13.38
C GLU A 84 6.21 12.69 13.08
N ASP A 85 5.91 12.90 11.79
CA ASP A 85 4.63 13.45 11.32
C ASP A 85 3.50 12.40 11.25
N GLY A 86 3.76 11.17 11.70
CA GLY A 86 2.82 10.06 11.69
C GLY A 86 2.59 9.45 10.30
N LYS A 87 3.38 9.83 9.29
CA LYS A 87 3.23 9.32 7.92
C LYS A 87 4.30 8.30 7.57
N ILE A 88 3.98 7.45 6.60
CA ILE A 88 4.93 6.51 6.01
C ILE A 88 6.04 7.30 5.29
N ILE A 89 7.29 6.98 5.63
CA ILE A 89 8.48 7.49 4.96
C ILE A 89 8.57 6.85 3.58
N ARG A 90 8.36 7.67 2.54
CA ARG A 90 8.37 7.29 1.13
C ARG A 90 9.72 7.63 0.50
N THR A 91 10.06 6.93 -0.58
CA THR A 91 11.29 7.15 -1.35
C THR A 91 11.37 8.61 -1.81
N GLY A 92 12.46 9.30 -1.47
CA GLY A 92 12.73 10.67 -1.86
C GLY A 92 13.42 10.73 -3.22
N TRP A 93 13.01 11.70 -4.06
CA TRP A 93 13.50 11.84 -5.44
C TRP A 93 14.10 13.22 -5.70
N HIS A 94 15.20 13.25 -6.44
CA HIS A 94 15.73 14.47 -7.04
C HIS A 94 16.36 14.16 -8.41
N GLY A 95 15.94 14.88 -9.45
CA GLY A 95 16.48 14.69 -10.81
C GLY A 95 16.36 13.26 -11.34
N GLY A 96 15.26 12.56 -11.02
CA GLY A 96 15.03 11.16 -11.42
C GLY A 96 15.87 10.12 -10.67
N LYS A 97 16.58 10.52 -9.61
CA LYS A 97 17.36 9.62 -8.75
C LYS A 97 16.78 9.57 -7.35
N ILE A 98 16.91 8.41 -6.72
CA ILE A 98 16.62 8.24 -5.30
C ILE A 98 17.67 9.05 -4.53
N VAL A 99 17.22 9.92 -3.64
CA VAL A 99 18.07 10.70 -2.72
C VAL A 99 17.83 10.35 -1.26
N THR A 100 16.74 9.67 -0.95
CA THR A 100 16.42 9.22 0.40
C THR A 100 15.65 7.92 0.32
N ASP A 101 16.07 6.93 1.09
CA ASP A 101 15.41 5.62 1.16
C ASP A 101 14.03 5.76 1.82
N GLY A 102 13.04 5.09 1.25
CA GLY A 102 11.72 4.90 1.84
C GLY A 102 11.51 3.47 2.34
N TRP A 103 10.27 3.18 2.74
CA TRP A 103 9.86 1.85 3.18
C TRP A 103 10.15 0.76 2.13
N THR A 104 10.07 1.10 0.84
CA THR A 104 10.35 0.20 -0.28
C THR A 104 11.81 -0.26 -0.28
N GLU A 105 12.75 0.65 -0.13
CA GLU A 105 14.19 0.34 -0.08
C GLU A 105 14.55 -0.45 1.18
N ALA A 106 13.94 -0.12 2.33
CA ALA A 106 14.08 -0.89 3.56
C ALA A 106 13.55 -2.32 3.42
N TYR A 107 12.38 -2.48 2.81
CA TYR A 107 11.80 -3.78 2.50
C TYR A 107 12.72 -4.62 1.60
N LEU A 108 13.20 -4.05 0.48
CA LEU A 108 14.09 -4.76 -0.44
C LEU A 108 15.40 -5.18 0.23
N TRP A 109 15.95 -4.34 1.10
CA TRP A 109 17.12 -4.69 1.91
C TRP A 109 16.85 -5.91 2.80
N ALA A 110 15.70 -5.97 3.48
CA ALA A 110 15.35 -7.10 4.35
C ALA A 110 15.16 -8.40 3.56
N VAL A 111 14.55 -8.34 2.36
CA VAL A 111 14.42 -9.50 1.47
C VAL A 111 15.79 -10.01 1.02
N GLU A 112 16.69 -9.11 0.65
CA GLU A 112 18.06 -9.48 0.26
C GLU A 112 18.84 -10.10 1.42
N LEU A 113 18.69 -9.58 2.64
CA LEU A 113 19.29 -10.18 3.83
C LEU A 113 18.81 -11.62 4.06
N CYS A 114 17.49 -11.88 3.94
CA CYS A 114 16.95 -13.24 4.03
C CYS A 114 17.58 -14.18 2.99
N LYS A 115 17.75 -13.72 1.75
CA LYS A 115 18.41 -14.51 0.68
C LYS A 115 19.86 -14.84 1.03
N GLN A 116 20.60 -13.86 1.54
CA GLN A 116 22.00 -14.06 1.95
C GLN A 116 22.13 -15.06 3.11
N LEU A 117 21.12 -15.14 3.98
CA LEU A 117 21.04 -16.12 5.06
C LEU A 117 20.50 -17.49 4.61
N GLY A 118 20.15 -17.66 3.34
CA GLY A 118 19.58 -18.90 2.81
C GLY A 118 18.16 -19.19 3.27
N MET A 119 17.38 -18.14 3.55
CA MET A 119 16.03 -18.22 4.12
C MET A 119 14.97 -17.79 3.11
N THR A 120 13.78 -18.38 3.21
CA THR A 120 12.56 -17.81 2.63
C THR A 120 12.07 -16.66 3.49
N SER A 121 11.16 -15.83 2.99
CA SER A 121 10.61 -14.73 3.80
C SER A 121 9.19 -14.32 3.47
N VAL A 122 8.48 -13.83 4.48
CA VAL A 122 7.15 -13.22 4.34
C VAL A 122 7.18 -11.82 4.92
N ALA A 123 6.85 -10.81 4.12
CA ALA A 123 6.66 -9.46 4.61
C ALA A 123 5.19 -9.22 4.99
N ASN A 124 4.97 -8.65 6.19
CA ASN A 124 3.67 -8.21 6.66
C ASN A 124 3.61 -6.67 6.66
N CYS A 125 2.78 -6.10 5.77
CA CYS A 125 2.47 -4.68 5.74
C CYS A 125 1.06 -4.45 6.32
N SER A 126 0.99 -4.05 7.58
CA SER A 126 -0.26 -3.73 8.27
C SER A 126 -0.66 -2.24 8.17
N PHE A 127 0.00 -1.49 7.28
CA PHE A 127 -0.30 -0.10 6.96
C PHE A 127 -0.79 0.02 5.52
N GLY A 128 -1.35 1.18 5.17
CA GLY A 128 -1.59 1.50 3.77
C GLY A 128 -2.07 2.93 3.53
N GLY A 129 -2.09 3.32 2.26
CA GLY A 129 -2.53 4.64 1.84
C GLY A 129 -3.05 4.64 0.42
N ILE A 130 -3.76 5.70 0.07
CA ILE A 130 -4.31 5.93 -1.27
C ILE A 130 -3.52 7.06 -1.92
N ILE A 131 -2.38 6.73 -2.54
CA ILE A 131 -1.55 7.72 -3.24
C ILE A 131 -1.17 7.32 -4.68
N HIS A 132 -1.49 6.10 -5.08
CA HIS A 132 -1.27 5.49 -6.40
C HIS A 132 -2.31 5.89 -7.44
N ALA A 133 -2.02 5.53 -8.69
CA ALA A 133 -3.03 5.43 -9.74
C ALA A 133 -3.98 4.28 -9.45
N ALA A 134 -5.28 4.44 -9.75
CA ALA A 134 -6.31 3.44 -9.44
C ALA A 134 -6.08 2.04 -10.05
N ASP A 135 -5.16 1.93 -11.01
CA ASP A 135 -4.72 0.68 -11.65
C ASP A 135 -3.64 -0.09 -10.86
N GLY A 136 -3.17 0.44 -9.73
CA GLY A 136 -2.16 -0.20 -8.89
C GLY A 136 -0.74 -0.13 -9.46
N THR A 137 -0.46 0.81 -10.35
CA THR A 137 0.89 1.05 -10.88
C THR A 137 1.61 2.16 -10.11
N GLY A 138 2.94 2.11 -10.10
CA GLY A 138 3.78 3.10 -9.40
C GLY A 138 5.19 2.58 -9.14
N TRP A 139 6.03 3.44 -8.55
CA TRP A 139 7.40 3.09 -8.15
C TRP A 139 7.40 1.87 -7.24
N GLU A 140 6.58 1.89 -6.19
CA GLU A 140 6.50 0.81 -5.22
C GLU A 140 6.04 -0.49 -5.87
N SER A 141 5.02 -0.46 -6.74
CA SER A 141 4.60 -1.66 -7.49
C SER A 141 5.74 -2.24 -8.34
N HIS A 142 6.48 -1.38 -9.03
CA HIS A 142 7.61 -1.81 -9.86
C HIS A 142 8.73 -2.42 -9.02
N GLN A 143 9.07 -1.81 -7.88
CA GLN A 143 10.11 -2.32 -6.98
C GLN A 143 9.71 -3.65 -6.34
N LEU A 144 8.48 -3.77 -5.85
CA LEU A 144 7.98 -5.00 -5.25
C LEU A 144 7.98 -6.16 -6.26
N ALA A 145 7.61 -5.91 -7.52
CA ALA A 145 7.62 -6.92 -8.58
C ALA A 145 9.00 -7.56 -8.80
N ARG A 146 10.11 -6.88 -8.45
CA ARG A 146 11.48 -7.43 -8.55
C ARG A 146 11.75 -8.59 -7.58
N VAL A 147 10.91 -8.74 -6.55
CA VAL A 147 11.08 -9.76 -5.51
C VAL A 147 9.83 -10.61 -5.26
N THR A 148 8.65 -10.18 -5.70
CA THR A 148 7.40 -10.97 -5.61
C THR A 148 6.77 -11.31 -6.96
N GLY A 149 7.31 -10.78 -8.06
CA GLY A 149 6.81 -11.01 -9.41
C GLY A 149 7.06 -12.43 -9.93
N PRO A 150 6.61 -12.75 -11.17
CA PRO A 150 6.77 -14.06 -11.76
C PRO A 150 8.25 -14.49 -11.80
N GLY A 151 8.54 -15.72 -11.40
CA GLY A 151 9.91 -16.25 -11.38
C GLY A 151 10.73 -15.89 -10.15
N HIS A 152 10.13 -15.29 -9.11
CA HIS A 152 10.78 -14.98 -7.83
C HIS A 152 10.16 -15.81 -6.68
N PRO A 153 10.54 -17.10 -6.53
CA PRO A 153 10.05 -17.94 -5.46
C PRO A 153 10.68 -17.59 -4.11
N GLY A 154 10.07 -18.09 -3.03
CA GLY A 154 10.64 -18.04 -1.68
C GLY A 154 10.44 -16.72 -0.95
N HIS A 155 9.78 -15.74 -1.57
CA HIS A 155 9.38 -14.50 -0.92
C HIS A 155 7.95 -14.10 -1.26
N VAL A 156 7.18 -13.67 -0.25
CA VAL A 156 5.82 -13.16 -0.42
C VAL A 156 5.60 -11.91 0.43
N LEU A 157 4.91 -10.92 -0.13
CA LEU A 157 4.40 -9.76 0.61
C LEU A 157 2.90 -9.91 0.84
N VAL A 158 2.49 -9.79 2.10
CA VAL A 158 1.10 -9.79 2.56
C VAL A 158 0.76 -8.40 3.09
N ALA A 159 -0.34 -7.82 2.62
CA ALA A 159 -0.72 -6.45 2.96
C ALA A 159 -2.21 -6.32 3.30
N ALA A 160 -2.51 -5.47 4.28
CA ALA A 160 -3.87 -5.08 4.61
C ALA A 160 -4.51 -4.26 3.48
N ALA A 161 -5.71 -4.64 3.05
CA ALA A 161 -6.43 -3.97 1.96
C ALA A 161 -6.99 -2.58 2.34
N GLY A 162 -6.99 -2.24 3.63
CA GLY A 162 -7.61 -1.03 4.17
C GLY A 162 -8.88 -1.32 4.98
N ALA A 163 -9.55 -0.26 5.45
CA ALA A 163 -10.67 -0.39 6.37
C ALA A 163 -11.89 -1.13 5.77
N GLY A 164 -12.06 -1.10 4.44
CA GLY A 164 -13.24 -1.68 3.80
C GLY A 164 -14.54 -0.99 4.24
N ASP A 165 -14.48 0.31 4.52
CA ASP A 165 -15.59 1.10 5.07
C ASP A 165 -16.53 1.66 4.00
N GLY A 166 -16.29 1.35 2.72
CA GLY A 166 -17.13 1.81 1.60
C GLY A 166 -17.12 3.34 1.41
N ARG A 167 -16.14 4.05 2.00
CA ARG A 167 -16.06 5.52 1.92
C ARG A 167 -15.93 5.99 0.47
N SER A 168 -16.66 7.04 0.10
CA SER A 168 -16.67 7.57 -1.27
C SER A 168 -15.47 8.48 -1.55
N VAL A 169 -14.24 8.01 -1.31
CA VAL A 169 -13.00 8.78 -1.48
C VAL A 169 -12.37 8.64 -2.86
N HIS A 170 -12.99 7.86 -3.75
CA HIS A 170 -12.59 7.67 -5.15
C HIS A 170 -13.75 8.00 -6.07
N ALA A 171 -13.47 8.76 -7.13
CA ALA A 171 -14.35 8.89 -8.27
C ALA A 171 -13.67 8.38 -9.54
N SER A 172 -14.39 7.61 -10.36
CA SER A 172 -13.95 7.15 -11.67
C SER A 172 -15.01 7.44 -12.72
N TRP A 173 -14.60 8.03 -13.84
CA TRP A 173 -15.52 8.41 -14.91
C TRP A 173 -14.86 8.40 -16.28
N PHE A 174 -15.71 8.43 -17.30
CA PHE A 174 -15.30 8.57 -18.69
C PHE A 174 -15.79 9.88 -19.30
N VAL A 175 -14.95 10.48 -20.15
CA VAL A 175 -15.23 11.74 -20.85
C VAL A 175 -15.00 11.55 -22.35
N GLU A 176 -16.02 11.81 -23.15
CA GLU A 176 -15.93 11.77 -24.60
C GLU A 176 -15.20 13.01 -25.15
N PRO A 177 -14.56 12.93 -26.32
CA PRO A 177 -13.94 14.10 -26.96
C PRO A 177 -14.93 15.26 -27.12
N GLY A 178 -14.52 16.45 -26.69
CA GLY A 178 -15.36 17.67 -26.74
C GLY A 178 -16.44 17.74 -25.66
N ALA A 179 -16.56 16.73 -24.79
CA ALA A 179 -17.54 16.71 -23.71
C ALA A 179 -16.99 17.28 -22.40
N THR A 180 -17.92 17.72 -21.56
CA THR A 180 -17.66 18.13 -20.17
C THR A 180 -18.37 17.17 -19.21
N ARG A 181 -17.73 16.88 -18.08
CA ARG A 181 -18.30 16.15 -16.94
C ARG A 181 -18.17 16.97 -15.67
N TRP A 182 -19.15 16.80 -14.79
CA TRP A 182 -19.25 17.52 -13.53
C TRP A 182 -19.16 16.52 -12.38
N ILE A 183 -18.07 16.57 -11.64
CA ILE A 183 -17.83 15.72 -10.48
C ILE A 183 -18.09 16.55 -9.23
N VAL A 184 -18.83 16.00 -8.29
CA VAL A 184 -19.28 16.70 -7.08
C VAL A 184 -18.72 15.98 -5.87
N ALA A 185 -18.13 16.74 -4.96
CA ALA A 185 -17.66 16.28 -3.67
C ALA A 185 -18.17 17.20 -2.56
N ARG A 186 -18.13 16.70 -1.33
CA ARG A 186 -18.35 17.50 -0.12
C ARG A 186 -17.17 17.30 0.80
N GLN A 187 -16.57 18.40 1.25
CA GLN A 187 -15.46 18.39 2.20
C GLN A 187 -15.80 19.14 3.49
N THR A 188 -15.35 18.60 4.62
CA THR A 188 -15.53 19.18 5.97
C THR A 188 -14.33 20.02 6.41
N GLU A 189 -13.20 19.91 5.71
CA GLU A 189 -11.98 20.68 5.92
C GLU A 189 -11.15 20.72 4.63
N SER A 190 -10.03 21.46 4.65
CA SER A 190 -9.11 21.54 3.52
C SER A 190 -8.68 20.16 3.06
N THR A 191 -8.72 19.91 1.76
CA THR A 191 -8.53 18.58 1.19
C THR A 191 -7.59 18.62 -0.01
N THR A 192 -6.67 17.67 -0.06
CA THR A 192 -5.84 17.40 -1.23
C THR A 192 -6.51 16.36 -2.12
N TYR A 193 -6.60 16.62 -3.42
CA TYR A 193 -7.10 15.68 -4.42
C TYR A 193 -5.97 15.23 -5.34
N ASN A 194 -6.01 13.98 -5.79
CA ASN A 194 -5.06 13.39 -6.71
C ASN A 194 -5.79 12.83 -7.93
N LEU A 195 -5.76 13.60 -9.04
CA LEU A 195 -6.39 13.27 -10.31
C LEU A 195 -5.39 12.55 -11.24
N TRP A 196 -5.86 11.49 -11.87
CA TRP A 196 -5.19 10.73 -12.90
C TRP A 196 -6.00 10.75 -14.19
N ALA A 197 -5.38 11.18 -15.28
CA ALA A 197 -6.04 11.37 -16.57
C ALA A 197 -5.01 11.29 -17.70
N GLY A 198 -5.49 11.06 -18.91
CA GLY A 198 -4.72 11.23 -20.16
C GLY A 198 -3.52 10.31 -20.35
N SER A 199 -2.88 10.47 -21.50
CA SER A 199 -1.46 10.20 -21.73
C SER A 199 -0.66 11.51 -21.64
N ALA A 200 0.68 11.44 -21.65
CA ALA A 200 1.55 12.63 -21.70
C ALA A 200 1.07 13.70 -22.70
N HIS A 201 1.05 14.95 -22.25
CA HIS A 201 0.61 16.14 -23.02
C HIS A 201 -0.80 16.09 -23.60
N GLN A 202 -1.64 15.13 -23.20
CA GLN A 202 -3.03 15.09 -23.64
C GLN A 202 -3.79 16.30 -23.09
N MET A 203 -4.59 16.93 -23.95
CA MET A 203 -5.26 18.18 -23.62
C MET A 203 -6.62 17.94 -22.98
N TRP A 204 -6.76 18.42 -21.76
CA TRP A 204 -8.00 18.51 -20.99
C TRP A 204 -7.92 19.73 -20.08
N TRP A 205 -9.08 20.19 -19.60
CA TRP A 205 -9.18 21.30 -18.65
C TRP A 205 -9.95 20.87 -17.43
N LEU A 206 -9.45 21.26 -16.26
CA LEU A 206 -10.13 21.09 -14.99
C LEU A 206 -10.35 22.47 -14.37
N THR A 207 -11.61 22.79 -14.09
CA THR A 207 -11.93 23.93 -13.23
C THR A 207 -12.52 23.45 -11.92
N VAL A 208 -11.94 23.87 -10.81
CA VAL A 208 -12.35 23.50 -9.45
C VAL A 208 -13.10 24.67 -8.83
N ARG A 209 -14.30 24.39 -8.31
CA ARG A 209 -15.12 25.35 -7.55
C ARG A 209 -15.37 24.86 -6.14
N ARG A 210 -15.32 25.77 -5.16
CA ARG A 210 -15.86 25.58 -3.81
C ARG A 210 -17.00 26.55 -3.61
N ASP A 211 -18.19 26.07 -3.28
CA ASP A 211 -19.41 26.88 -3.11
C ASP A 211 -19.62 27.87 -4.28
N GLN A 212 -19.49 27.38 -5.51
CA GLN A 212 -19.57 28.14 -6.78
C GLN A 212 -18.41 29.11 -7.07
N GLN A 213 -17.51 29.38 -6.11
CA GLN A 213 -16.33 30.19 -6.36
C GLN A 213 -15.23 29.37 -7.04
N VAL A 214 -14.64 29.88 -8.11
CA VAL A 214 -13.47 29.26 -8.75
C VAL A 214 -12.25 29.36 -7.83
N VAL A 215 -11.70 28.22 -7.46
CA VAL A 215 -10.52 28.10 -6.59
C VAL A 215 -9.31 27.50 -7.30
N GLY A 216 -9.50 26.88 -8.46
CA GLY A 216 -8.42 26.32 -9.25
C GLY A 216 -8.78 26.16 -10.72
N ARG A 217 -7.77 26.29 -11.59
CA ARG A 217 -7.84 26.02 -13.03
C ARG A 217 -6.56 25.30 -13.44
N TYR A 218 -6.72 24.19 -14.13
CA TYR A 218 -5.61 23.33 -14.55
C TYR A 218 -5.81 22.86 -15.98
N GLU A 219 -4.70 22.60 -16.66
CA GLU A 219 -4.67 22.16 -18.04
C GLU A 219 -3.70 20.98 -18.17
N GLY A 220 -4.15 19.92 -18.85
CA GLY A 220 -3.38 18.69 -19.03
C GLY A 220 -2.18 18.82 -19.97
N SER A 221 -2.18 19.74 -20.94
CA SER A 221 -1.14 19.84 -21.97
C SER A 221 0.28 20.04 -21.41
N TRP A 222 0.39 20.65 -20.23
CA TRP A 222 1.63 20.90 -19.51
C TRP A 222 2.12 19.73 -18.65
N LEU A 223 1.32 18.68 -18.52
CA LEU A 223 1.63 17.53 -17.69
C LEU A 223 2.26 16.42 -18.54
N ASP A 224 3.45 16.01 -18.13
CA ASP A 224 4.08 14.78 -18.60
C ASP A 224 3.28 13.56 -18.14
N GLY A 225 3.48 12.45 -18.85
CA GLY A 225 3.02 11.15 -18.39
C GLY A 225 3.88 10.67 -17.23
N ASN A 226 3.25 10.12 -16.20
CA ASN A 226 3.97 9.41 -15.16
C ASN A 226 4.72 8.23 -15.78
N MET A 227 5.99 8.04 -15.41
CA MET A 227 6.85 7.01 -16.01
C MET A 227 6.35 5.57 -15.83
N TRP A 228 5.43 5.30 -14.90
CA TRP A 228 4.97 3.95 -14.56
C TRP A 228 3.76 3.47 -15.38
N ASN A 229 2.85 4.38 -15.74
CA ASN A 229 1.63 4.03 -16.49
C ASN A 229 1.32 5.00 -17.65
N GLN A 230 2.22 5.94 -17.92
CA GLN A 230 2.10 6.98 -18.94
C GLN A 230 0.90 7.92 -18.74
N ARG A 231 0.21 7.84 -17.59
CA ARG A 231 -0.92 8.72 -17.27
C ARG A 231 -0.45 10.01 -16.63
N GLN A 232 -1.12 11.10 -16.94
CA GLN A 232 -0.86 12.38 -16.29
C GLN A 232 -1.43 12.36 -14.87
N GLN A 233 -0.68 12.95 -13.95
CA GLN A 233 -1.06 13.08 -12.54
C GLN A 233 -1.12 14.56 -12.17
N LEU A 234 -2.24 14.97 -11.58
CA LEU A 234 -2.42 16.31 -11.03
C LEU A 234 -2.81 16.19 -9.55
N THR A 235 -1.95 16.69 -8.66
CA THR A 235 -2.28 16.88 -7.24
C THR A 235 -2.62 18.34 -6.99
N PHE A 236 -3.73 18.61 -6.30
CA PHE A 236 -4.16 19.97 -5.98
C PHE A 236 -4.89 20.05 -4.64
N ASP A 237 -4.78 21.19 -3.97
CA ASP A 237 -5.41 21.45 -2.68
C ASP A 237 -6.64 22.36 -2.84
N VAL A 238 -7.71 22.03 -2.12
CA VAL A 238 -8.89 22.87 -1.99
C VAL A 238 -9.03 23.26 -0.53
N GLU A 239 -8.74 24.51 -0.21
CA GLU A 239 -8.80 25.03 1.16
C GLU A 239 -10.25 25.12 1.67
N GLY A 240 -10.45 24.98 2.98
CA GLY A 240 -11.72 25.21 3.68
C GLY A 240 -12.73 24.06 3.59
N SER A 241 -13.93 24.24 4.15
CA SER A 241 -15.04 23.30 4.04
C SER A 241 -16.07 23.77 3.01
N GLY A 242 -16.89 22.86 2.47
CA GLY A 242 -17.95 23.21 1.54
C GLY A 242 -18.25 22.15 0.47
N ASP A 243 -19.16 22.49 -0.43
CA ASP A 243 -19.42 21.68 -1.63
C ASP A 243 -18.38 22.03 -2.70
N VAL A 244 -17.77 20.99 -3.27
CA VAL A 244 -16.71 21.12 -4.26
C VAL A 244 -17.19 20.54 -5.58
N THR A 245 -16.96 21.26 -6.67
CA THR A 245 -17.35 20.84 -8.01
C THR A 245 -16.16 20.90 -8.95
N PHE A 246 -15.94 19.81 -9.68
CA PHE A 246 -14.94 19.68 -10.73
C PHE A 246 -15.64 19.72 -12.08
N GLU A 247 -15.39 20.77 -12.84
CA GLU A 247 -15.77 20.87 -14.24
C GLU A 247 -14.58 20.37 -15.08
N PHE A 248 -14.68 19.13 -15.57
CA PHE A 248 -13.63 18.50 -16.37
C PHE A 248 -14.07 18.43 -17.84
N SER A 249 -13.25 18.97 -18.74
CA SER A 249 -13.51 19.00 -20.18
C SER A 249 -12.38 18.35 -20.97
N LEU A 250 -12.72 17.53 -21.95
CA LEU A 250 -11.76 16.91 -22.87
C LEU A 250 -11.73 17.64 -24.22
N ALA A 251 -10.55 17.87 -24.76
CA ALA A 251 -10.37 18.51 -26.06
C ALA A 251 -11.08 17.74 -27.19
N ALA A 252 -11.73 18.46 -28.11
CA ALA A 252 -12.54 17.88 -29.19
C ALA A 252 -11.70 17.13 -30.23
N GLU A 253 -10.44 17.53 -30.40
CA GLU A 253 -9.43 16.91 -31.23
C GLU A 253 -8.89 15.59 -30.65
N THR A 254 -9.26 15.23 -29.42
CA THR A 254 -8.91 13.93 -28.84
C THR A 254 -9.59 12.81 -29.61
N GLN A 255 -8.87 11.74 -29.93
CA GLN A 255 -9.42 10.64 -30.75
C GLN A 255 -10.29 9.66 -29.96
N THR A 256 -10.02 9.51 -28.67
CA THR A 256 -10.64 8.47 -27.84
C THR A 256 -11.23 9.06 -26.57
N MET A 257 -12.29 8.41 -26.09
CA MET A 257 -12.82 8.63 -24.75
C MET A 257 -11.71 8.48 -23.71
N LEU A 258 -11.71 9.35 -22.71
CA LEU A 258 -10.71 9.37 -21.66
C LEU A 258 -11.27 8.80 -20.35
N LYS A 259 -10.52 7.88 -19.73
CA LYS A 259 -10.76 7.44 -18.35
C LYS A 259 -10.05 8.37 -17.38
N CYS A 260 -10.80 8.85 -16.39
CA CYS A 260 -10.30 9.69 -15.31
C CYS A 260 -10.55 9.01 -13.96
N ASP A 261 -9.59 9.15 -13.05
CA ASP A 261 -9.69 8.68 -11.66
C ASP A 261 -9.26 9.80 -10.72
N CYS A 262 -10.00 10.06 -9.66
CA CYS A 262 -9.63 11.08 -8.68
C CYS A 262 -9.79 10.55 -7.26
N TRP A 263 -8.74 10.70 -6.45
CA TRP A 263 -8.71 10.28 -5.06
C TRP A 263 -8.69 11.47 -4.11
N VAL A 264 -9.39 11.36 -2.99
CA VAL A 264 -9.17 12.19 -1.81
C VAL A 264 -7.91 11.67 -1.10
N ARG A 265 -6.89 12.52 -0.96
CA ARG A 265 -5.65 12.18 -0.27
C ARG A 265 -5.78 12.54 1.21
N GLY A 266 -5.61 11.56 2.10
CA GLY A 266 -5.61 11.76 3.55
C GLY A 266 -6.84 11.17 4.25
N GLU A 267 -7.00 11.52 5.53
CA GLU A 267 -8.09 11.00 6.37
C GLU A 267 -9.39 11.79 6.14
N GLN A 268 -10.45 11.07 5.73
CA GLN A 268 -11.90 11.30 5.89
C GLN A 268 -12.51 12.71 5.78
N SER A 269 -11.77 13.72 5.30
CA SER A 269 -12.22 15.10 5.19
C SER A 269 -13.13 15.38 4.01
N SER A 270 -13.20 14.49 3.02
CA SER A 270 -13.98 14.68 1.80
C SER A 270 -14.54 13.37 1.26
N ARG A 271 -15.67 13.48 0.55
CA ARG A 271 -16.33 12.40 -0.17
C ARG A 271 -16.93 12.87 -1.49
N PHE A 272 -16.81 12.05 -2.52
CA PHE A 272 -17.52 12.20 -3.78
C PHE A 272 -19.00 11.86 -3.63
N LEU A 273 -19.86 12.61 -4.31
CA LEU A 273 -21.31 12.46 -4.32
C LEU A 273 -21.82 11.83 -5.62
N ASN A 274 -21.02 11.87 -6.70
CA ASN A 274 -21.30 11.20 -7.96
C ASN A 274 -20.02 10.57 -8.53
N TYR A 275 -20.17 9.70 -9.52
CA TYR A 275 -19.08 8.91 -10.11
C TYR A 275 -18.27 8.11 -9.07
N VAL A 276 -18.89 7.79 -7.92
CA VAL A 276 -18.24 7.06 -6.84
C VAL A 276 -17.82 5.69 -7.35
N ASP A 277 -16.52 5.43 -7.31
CA ASP A 277 -15.97 4.11 -7.52
C ASP A 277 -15.68 3.52 -6.14
N ALA A 278 -16.30 2.38 -5.84
CA ALA A 278 -16.19 1.74 -4.53
C ALA A 278 -14.88 0.95 -4.37
N ARG A 279 -13.94 1.07 -5.32
CA ARG A 279 -12.61 0.47 -5.23
C ARG A 279 -11.76 1.21 -4.19
N LEU A 280 -11.49 0.56 -3.06
CA LEU A 280 -10.88 1.12 -1.85
C LEU A 280 -9.74 0.23 -1.32
N ILE A 281 -8.91 -0.24 -2.22
CA ILE A 281 -7.82 -1.15 -1.88
C ILE A 281 -6.56 -0.30 -1.75
N ALA A 282 -6.03 -0.22 -0.54
CA ALA A 282 -4.88 0.60 -0.23
C ALA A 282 -3.58 0.02 -0.83
N GLU A 283 -2.58 0.87 -1.04
CA GLU A 283 -1.21 0.39 -1.18
C GLU A 283 -0.68 -0.20 0.12
N PRO A 284 0.18 -1.23 0.06
CA PRO A 284 0.64 -1.91 -1.16
C PRO A 284 -0.29 -3.05 -1.61
N ALA A 285 -1.43 -3.28 -0.94
CA ALA A 285 -2.34 -4.40 -1.20
C ALA A 285 -2.93 -4.39 -2.63
N VAL A 286 -3.15 -3.20 -3.21
CA VAL A 286 -3.64 -3.06 -4.59
C VAL A 286 -2.70 -3.67 -5.64
N PHE A 287 -1.41 -3.83 -5.33
CA PHE A 287 -0.42 -4.25 -6.32
C PHE A 287 -0.61 -5.74 -6.73
N PRO A 288 -0.32 -6.08 -8.02
CA PRO A 288 -0.60 -7.42 -8.55
C PRO A 288 0.12 -8.55 -7.80
N HIS A 289 1.38 -8.32 -7.45
CA HIS A 289 2.26 -9.33 -6.83
C HIS A 289 2.31 -9.24 -5.31
N VAL A 290 1.22 -8.81 -4.70
CA VAL A 290 1.02 -8.74 -3.25
C VAL A 290 -0.20 -9.59 -2.89
N VAL A 291 -0.18 -10.29 -1.75
CA VAL A 291 -1.37 -10.92 -1.18
C VAL A 291 -2.13 -9.87 -0.37
N ALA A 292 -3.26 -9.41 -0.90
CA ALA A 292 -4.14 -8.47 -0.23
C ALA A 292 -5.10 -9.18 0.71
N VAL A 293 -5.16 -8.74 1.95
CA VAL A 293 -6.04 -9.29 2.99
C VAL A 293 -7.10 -8.26 3.34
N GLY A 294 -8.37 -8.62 3.19
CA GLY A 294 -9.52 -7.81 3.59
C GLY A 294 -10.36 -8.50 4.67
N LEU A 295 -11.27 -7.76 5.28
CA LEU A 295 -12.31 -8.32 6.15
C LEU A 295 -13.49 -8.82 5.32
N ARG A 296 -14.10 -9.94 5.69
CA ARG A 296 -15.30 -10.47 5.02
C ARG A 296 -16.48 -9.48 5.10
N SER A 297 -16.60 -8.73 6.19
CA SER A 297 -17.59 -7.68 6.36
C SER A 297 -17.25 -6.36 5.66
N GLY A 298 -16.07 -6.26 5.02
CA GLY A 298 -15.60 -5.06 4.36
C GLY A 298 -16.18 -4.87 2.96
N CYS A 299 -16.23 -3.61 2.54
CA CYS A 299 -16.57 -3.17 1.19
C CYS A 299 -15.34 -2.50 0.55
N TYR A 300 -14.66 -3.25 -0.32
CA TYR A 300 -13.39 -2.88 -0.96
C TYR A 300 -13.51 -2.65 -2.45
N ALA A 301 -14.38 -3.36 -3.15
CA ALA A 301 -14.65 -3.18 -4.57
C ALA A 301 -15.94 -3.94 -4.96
N PRO A 302 -16.66 -3.53 -6.02
CA PRO A 302 -17.85 -4.24 -6.49
C PRO A 302 -17.58 -5.69 -6.90
N ASP A 303 -16.38 -5.96 -7.41
CA ASP A 303 -15.91 -7.25 -7.88
C ASP A 303 -15.16 -8.05 -6.80
N GLN A 304 -15.12 -7.61 -5.53
CA GLN A 304 -14.24 -8.20 -4.50
C GLN A 304 -14.44 -9.71 -4.25
N LEU A 305 -15.63 -10.25 -4.57
CA LEU A 305 -15.96 -11.67 -4.45
C LEU A 305 -15.48 -12.51 -5.65
N ASP A 306 -15.12 -11.88 -6.76
CA ASP A 306 -14.55 -12.57 -7.91
C ASP A 306 -13.18 -13.16 -7.55
N LEU A 307 -12.88 -14.34 -8.09
CA LEU A 307 -11.68 -15.12 -7.73
C LEU A 307 -10.38 -14.33 -7.93
N ASP A 308 -10.28 -13.57 -9.02
CA ASP A 308 -9.07 -12.83 -9.38
C ASP A 308 -9.10 -11.34 -9.00
N ALA A 309 -10.21 -10.89 -8.40
CA ALA A 309 -10.29 -9.55 -7.87
C ALA A 309 -9.54 -9.42 -6.54
N LYS A 310 -9.30 -8.18 -6.13
CA LYS A 310 -8.73 -7.83 -4.83
C LYS A 310 -9.86 -7.48 -3.83
N PRO A 311 -9.68 -7.68 -2.51
CA PRO A 311 -8.55 -8.35 -1.84
C PRO A 311 -8.41 -9.81 -2.27
N ASP A 312 -7.23 -10.42 -2.15
CA ASP A 312 -7.01 -11.81 -2.56
C ASP A 312 -7.64 -12.80 -1.56
N VAL A 313 -7.68 -12.42 -0.27
CA VAL A 313 -8.19 -13.21 0.85
C VAL A 313 -9.13 -12.35 1.71
N LEU A 314 -10.26 -12.93 2.13
CA LEU A 314 -11.19 -12.31 3.08
C LEU A 314 -11.20 -13.10 4.38
N VAL A 315 -10.89 -12.43 5.50
CA VAL A 315 -10.87 -13.04 6.84
C VAL A 315 -12.08 -12.59 7.67
N GLU A 316 -12.54 -13.48 8.55
CA GLU A 316 -13.63 -13.18 9.48
C GLU A 316 -13.21 -12.18 10.56
N GLY A 317 -14.16 -11.54 11.24
CA GLY A 317 -13.95 -10.82 12.51
C GLY A 317 -14.17 -9.31 12.47
N GLY A 318 -14.27 -8.71 13.67
CA GLY A 318 -14.61 -7.28 13.86
C GLY A 318 -13.45 -6.37 14.29
N ASP A 319 -12.22 -6.90 14.39
CA ASP A 319 -11.02 -6.09 14.66
C ASP A 319 -10.53 -5.37 13.39
N GLN A 320 -9.65 -4.39 13.56
CA GLN A 320 -8.97 -3.73 12.44
C GLN A 320 -8.22 -4.74 11.56
N ILE A 321 -8.29 -4.59 10.23
CA ILE A 321 -7.65 -5.49 9.27
C ILE A 321 -6.13 -5.61 9.47
N SER A 322 -5.50 -4.53 9.95
CA SER A 322 -4.07 -4.47 10.28
C SER A 322 -3.67 -5.50 11.34
N PHE A 323 -4.61 -5.87 12.22
CA PHE A 323 -4.42 -6.88 13.26
C PHE A 323 -4.86 -8.29 12.84
N ARG A 324 -5.38 -8.46 11.62
CA ARG A 324 -5.74 -9.77 11.06
C ARG A 324 -4.79 -10.23 9.97
N THR A 325 -4.14 -9.30 9.29
CA THR A 325 -3.07 -9.57 8.31
C THR A 325 -1.98 -10.53 8.84
N PRO A 326 -1.55 -10.46 10.13
CA PRO A 326 -0.62 -11.42 10.72
C PRO A 326 -1.00 -12.91 10.62
N GLU A 327 -2.29 -13.23 10.66
CA GLU A 327 -2.80 -14.62 10.55
C GLU A 327 -2.47 -15.21 9.17
N ILE A 328 -2.65 -14.39 8.12
CA ILE A 328 -2.33 -14.78 6.75
C ILE A 328 -0.82 -14.81 6.55
N ALA A 329 -0.07 -13.82 7.07
CA ALA A 329 1.39 -13.83 6.97
C ALA A 329 2.02 -15.09 7.61
N ALA A 330 1.52 -15.53 8.78
CA ALA A 330 1.96 -16.77 9.41
C ALA A 330 1.57 -18.02 8.59
N SER A 331 0.36 -18.04 8.02
CA SER A 331 -0.07 -19.12 7.12
C SER A 331 0.82 -19.24 5.88
N VAL A 332 1.19 -18.11 5.28
CA VAL A 332 2.14 -18.06 4.17
C VAL A 332 3.52 -18.55 4.60
N ALA A 333 3.98 -18.19 5.80
CA ALA A 333 5.26 -18.67 6.30
C ALA A 333 5.28 -20.20 6.45
N SER A 334 4.17 -20.80 6.89
CA SER A 334 4.01 -22.26 6.95
C SER A 334 4.05 -22.91 5.56
N LEU A 335 3.41 -22.28 4.54
CA LEU A 335 3.48 -22.74 3.15
C LEU A 335 4.93 -22.71 2.62
N LEU A 336 5.64 -21.60 2.82
CA LEU A 336 7.03 -21.45 2.37
C LEU A 336 8.01 -22.37 3.12
N SER A 337 7.72 -22.69 4.38
CA SER A 337 8.51 -23.67 5.15
C SER A 337 8.29 -25.11 4.66
N SER A 338 7.13 -25.38 4.05
CA SER A 338 6.79 -26.68 3.46
C SER A 338 7.32 -26.82 2.04
N ASP A 339 7.31 -25.72 1.27
CA ASP A 339 7.91 -25.63 -0.07
C ASP A 339 8.46 -24.22 -0.31
N ALA A 340 9.80 -24.12 -0.28
CA ALA A 340 10.51 -22.86 -0.48
C ALA A 340 10.47 -22.34 -1.93
N ASN A 341 9.99 -23.16 -2.88
CA ASN A 341 9.93 -22.79 -4.29
C ASN A 341 8.60 -22.13 -4.68
N LEU A 342 7.69 -21.92 -3.73
CA LEU A 342 6.42 -21.26 -4.02
C LEU A 342 6.64 -19.78 -4.32
N ASP A 343 6.03 -19.30 -5.40
CA ASP A 343 5.90 -17.89 -5.70
C ASP A 343 4.57 -17.30 -5.18
N CYS A 344 4.41 -15.99 -5.34
CA CYS A 344 3.23 -15.27 -4.89
C CYS A 344 1.92 -15.79 -5.53
N ALA A 345 1.94 -16.20 -6.80
CA ALA A 345 0.74 -16.69 -7.50
C ALA A 345 0.31 -18.06 -6.95
N GLN A 346 1.27 -18.97 -6.72
CA GLN A 346 1.02 -20.28 -6.13
C GLN A 346 0.53 -20.16 -4.68
N VAL A 347 1.12 -19.24 -3.90
CA VAL A 347 0.66 -18.95 -2.54
C VAL A 347 -0.77 -18.41 -2.54
N LYS A 348 -1.12 -17.48 -3.45
CA LYS A 348 -2.51 -17.00 -3.59
C LYS A 348 -3.47 -18.15 -3.90
N ALA A 349 -3.10 -19.05 -4.82
CA ALA A 349 -3.92 -20.20 -5.16
C ALA A 349 -4.14 -21.13 -3.93
N ALA A 350 -3.09 -21.39 -3.15
CA ALA A 350 -3.19 -22.20 -1.94
C ALA A 350 -4.03 -21.53 -0.84
N LEU A 351 -3.89 -20.21 -0.65
CA LEU A 351 -4.69 -19.45 0.31
C LEU A 351 -6.17 -19.41 -0.05
N ARG A 352 -6.53 -19.34 -1.34
CA ARG A 352 -7.93 -19.38 -1.80
C ARG A 352 -8.65 -20.68 -1.42
N LEU A 353 -7.91 -21.79 -1.30
CA LEU A 353 -8.48 -23.07 -0.86
C LEU A 353 -8.75 -23.11 0.65
N SER A 354 -7.91 -22.46 1.45
CA SER A 354 -8.05 -22.42 2.91
C SER A 354 -8.91 -21.24 3.41
N HIS A 355 -9.03 -20.18 2.62
CA HIS A 355 -9.76 -18.96 2.95
C HIS A 355 -10.62 -18.51 1.74
N PRO A 356 -11.68 -19.25 1.40
CA PRO A 356 -12.54 -18.90 0.27
C PRO A 356 -13.23 -17.55 0.51
N LYS A 357 -13.33 -16.76 -0.56
CA LYS A 357 -14.04 -15.48 -0.57
C LYS A 357 -15.54 -15.65 -0.37
#